data_AF-A0A064BVS4-F1
#
_entry.id   AF-A0A064BVS4-F1
#
_cell.length_a   1.000
_cell.length_b   1.000
_cell.length_c   1.000
_cell.angle_alpha   90.00
_cell.angle_beta   90.00
_cell.angle_gamma   90.00
#
_symmetry.space_group_name_H-M   'P 1'
#
loop_
_entity.id
_entity.type
_entity.pdbx_description
1 polymer ?
#
loop_
_entity_poly.entity_id
_entity_poly.type
_entity_poly.pdbx_seq_one_letter_code
_entity_poly.pdbx_strand_id
1 'polypeptide(L)'
;MKKVKLGQVATFINGYAFKPQDWSSEGKEIIRIQNLTKTSKGINYYSGTIDKKYIVEAGDILISWSGTLGVFQWCGRSAVLNQHIFKVVFDKIDIDKSYFKYVVEKGLQDAVKHTHGSTMKHLTKKYFDNIMVSYTNLREQQRIASELDLLSKLILRRQEQLEELNLLVKSRFNEMFGENKIFESIDNLFDIIDGDRGKNYPKSDELFSEEYSGL
;
A
#
# COMPACT_ATOMS: atom_id res chain seq x y z
N MET A 1 -25.58 -1.91 8.84
CA MET A 1 -24.93 -3.01 8.09
C MET A 1 -24.69 -4.18 9.03
N LYS A 2 -24.92 -5.41 8.57
CA LYS A 2 -24.60 -6.62 9.35
C LYS A 2 -23.09 -6.72 9.53
N LYS A 3 -22.63 -7.26 10.66
CA LYS A 3 -21.22 -7.60 10.91
C LYS A 3 -21.06 -9.11 10.86
N VAL A 4 -19.95 -9.58 10.29
CA VAL A 4 -19.57 -10.99 10.22
C VAL A 4 -18.09 -11.13 10.55
N LYS A 5 -17.71 -12.28 11.09
CA LYS A 5 -16.30 -12.59 11.37
C LYS A 5 -15.59 -13.00 10.08
N LEU A 6 -14.34 -12.57 9.87
CA LEU A 6 -13.56 -12.95 8.69
C LEU A 6 -13.52 -14.47 8.47
N GLY A 7 -13.36 -15.26 9.53
CA GLY A 7 -13.35 -16.72 9.47
C GLY A 7 -14.67 -17.34 9.01
N GLN A 8 -15.77 -16.58 8.97
CA GLN A 8 -17.06 -17.02 8.40
C GLN A 8 -17.21 -16.63 6.92
N VAL A 9 -16.36 -15.71 6.43
CA VAL A 9 -16.41 -15.19 5.05
C VAL A 9 -15.61 -16.04 4.09
N ALA A 10 -14.40 -16.45 4.50
CA ALA A 10 -13.46 -17.17 3.66
C ALA A 10 -12.57 -18.10 4.49
N THR A 11 -11.90 -19.03 3.82
CA THR A 11 -10.78 -19.79 4.36
C THR A 11 -9.47 -19.06 4.08
N PHE A 12 -8.57 -19.02 5.06
CA PHE A 12 -7.27 -18.35 4.92
C PHE A 12 -6.15 -19.36 5.15
N ILE A 13 -5.40 -19.64 4.08
CA ILE A 13 -4.33 -20.62 4.06
C ILE A 13 -3.03 -19.88 4.31
N ASN A 14 -2.36 -20.19 5.43
CA ASN A 14 -1.03 -19.63 5.71
C ASN A 14 -0.02 -20.22 4.71
N GLY A 15 0.89 -19.39 4.19
CA GLY A 15 1.95 -19.85 3.31
C GLY A 15 2.93 -20.82 3.98
N TYR A 16 3.83 -21.38 3.16
CA TYR A 16 4.85 -22.33 3.58
C TYR A 16 6.06 -21.60 4.20
N ALA A 17 6.66 -22.20 5.22
CA ALA A 17 7.81 -21.64 5.93
C ALA A 17 9.12 -21.99 5.20
N PHE A 18 9.45 -21.25 4.14
CA PHE A 18 10.69 -21.46 3.38
C PHE A 18 11.91 -21.10 4.23
N LYS A 19 12.85 -22.04 4.33
CA LYS A 19 14.17 -21.83 4.93
C LYS A 19 15.16 -21.36 3.86
N PRO A 20 16.30 -20.73 4.23
CA PRO A 20 17.32 -20.33 3.25
C PRO A 20 17.84 -21.49 2.39
N GLN A 21 17.87 -22.71 2.93
CA GLN A 21 18.28 -23.90 2.18
C GLN A 21 17.26 -24.35 1.12
N ASP A 22 16.01 -23.92 1.23
CA ASP A 22 14.97 -24.22 0.24
C ASP A 22 15.10 -23.33 -1.01
N TRP A 23 15.87 -22.25 -0.94
CA TRP A 23 15.95 -21.27 -2.03
C TRP A 23 16.75 -21.80 -3.21
N SER A 24 16.26 -21.47 -4.40
CA SER A 24 16.89 -21.79 -5.68
C SER A 24 17.12 -20.51 -6.49
N SER A 25 17.98 -20.60 -7.50
CA SER A 25 18.16 -19.58 -8.54
C SER A 25 17.04 -19.62 -9.59
N GLU A 26 16.26 -20.70 -9.64
CA GLU A 26 15.22 -20.94 -10.64
C GLU A 26 13.96 -21.59 -10.04
N GLY A 27 12.89 -21.64 -10.83
CA GLY A 27 11.61 -22.24 -10.44
C GLY A 27 10.51 -21.22 -10.20
N LYS A 28 9.60 -21.52 -9.27
CA LYS A 28 8.47 -20.65 -8.92
C LYS A 28 8.92 -19.55 -7.96
N GLU A 29 8.39 -18.36 -8.15
CA GLU A 29 8.67 -17.21 -7.29
C GLU A 29 8.13 -17.45 -5.89
N ILE A 30 8.93 -17.15 -4.86
CA ILE A 30 8.49 -17.14 -3.48
C ILE A 30 7.92 -15.75 -3.17
N ILE A 31 6.60 -15.66 -3.00
CA ILE A 31 5.93 -14.42 -2.64
C ILE A 31 6.19 -14.11 -1.17
N ARG A 32 6.91 -13.02 -0.90
CA ARG A 32 7.13 -12.47 0.45
C ARG A 32 6.46 -11.11 0.59
N ILE A 33 6.28 -10.65 1.84
CA ILE A 33 5.64 -9.36 2.13
C ILE A 33 6.35 -8.22 1.41
N GLN A 34 7.69 -8.23 1.38
CA GLN A 34 8.51 -7.24 0.68
C GLN A 34 8.27 -7.20 -0.84
N ASN A 35 7.89 -8.33 -1.44
CA ASN A 35 7.54 -8.39 -2.86
C ASN A 35 6.18 -7.73 -3.10
N LEU A 36 5.23 -7.95 -2.19
CA LEU A 36 3.89 -7.32 -2.24
C LEU A 36 3.95 -5.81 -1.98
N THR A 37 4.82 -5.36 -1.09
CA THR A 37 5.01 -3.94 -0.77
C THR A 37 6.01 -3.23 -1.70
N LYS A 38 6.53 -3.92 -2.73
CA LYS A 38 7.56 -3.39 -3.66
C LYS A 38 8.82 -2.83 -2.99
N THR A 39 9.15 -3.31 -1.80
CA THR A 39 10.36 -2.91 -1.04
C THR A 39 11.51 -3.90 -1.19
N SER A 40 11.29 -5.01 -1.89
CA SER A 40 12.32 -6.03 -2.08
C SER A 40 13.36 -5.62 -3.11
N LYS A 41 14.62 -5.97 -2.85
CA LYS A 41 15.74 -5.80 -3.80
C LYS A 41 15.85 -6.94 -4.83
N GLY A 42 15.03 -7.98 -4.71
CA GLY A 42 15.07 -9.14 -5.60
C GLY A 42 13.98 -10.17 -5.32
N ILE A 43 13.85 -11.14 -6.22
CA ILE A 43 12.87 -12.23 -6.13
C ILE A 43 13.62 -13.52 -5.78
N ASN A 44 13.06 -14.28 -4.83
CA ASN A 44 13.57 -15.60 -4.45
C ASN A 44 12.77 -16.69 -5.19
N TYR A 45 13.38 -17.83 -5.45
CA TYR A 45 12.74 -18.92 -6.17
C TYR A 45 12.76 -20.23 -5.39
N TYR A 46 11.84 -21.12 -5.75
CA TYR A 46 11.72 -22.48 -5.26
C TYR A 46 11.46 -23.43 -6.42
N SER A 47 12.30 -24.46 -6.56
CA SER A 47 12.20 -25.49 -7.62
C SER A 47 11.71 -26.85 -7.13
N GLY A 48 11.50 -27.01 -5.81
CA GLY A 48 11.04 -28.27 -5.22
C GLY A 48 9.55 -28.54 -5.42
N THR A 49 9.09 -29.69 -4.91
CA THR A 49 7.67 -30.06 -4.90
C THR A 49 6.98 -29.45 -3.69
N ILE A 50 5.83 -28.80 -3.91
CA ILE A 50 5.04 -28.18 -2.86
C ILE A 50 3.56 -28.52 -3.03
N ASP A 51 2.83 -28.61 -1.92
CA ASP A 51 1.38 -28.79 -1.92
C ASP A 51 0.69 -27.64 -2.69
N LYS A 52 -0.27 -28.00 -3.55
CA LYS A 52 -1.01 -27.07 -4.41
C LYS A 52 -1.69 -25.94 -3.63
N LYS A 53 -2.04 -26.15 -2.36
CA LYS A 53 -2.66 -25.11 -1.52
C LYS A 53 -1.76 -23.89 -1.30
N TYR A 54 -0.44 -24.04 -1.45
CA TYR A 54 0.54 -22.95 -1.35
C TYR A 54 0.83 -22.27 -2.69
N ILE A 55 0.30 -22.80 -3.80
CA ILE A 55 0.44 -22.20 -5.12
C ILE A 55 -0.55 -21.03 -5.22
N VAL A 56 -0.04 -19.91 -5.72
CA VAL A 56 -0.79 -18.67 -5.96
C VAL A 56 -0.84 -18.41 -7.45
N GLU A 57 -2.03 -18.09 -7.94
CA GLU A 57 -2.30 -17.78 -9.34
C GLU A 57 -2.83 -16.36 -9.50
N ALA A 58 -2.73 -15.80 -10.70
CA ALA A 58 -3.21 -14.45 -10.98
C ALA A 58 -4.70 -14.30 -10.59
N GLY A 59 -5.02 -13.23 -9.87
CA GLY A 59 -6.35 -12.95 -9.34
C GLY A 59 -6.63 -13.52 -7.94
N ASP A 60 -5.71 -14.28 -7.35
CA ASP A 60 -5.78 -14.65 -5.94
C ASP A 60 -5.63 -13.42 -5.04
N ILE A 61 -6.38 -13.40 -3.93
CA ILE A 61 -6.25 -12.37 -2.90
C ILE A 61 -5.30 -12.88 -1.80
N LEU A 62 -4.35 -12.04 -1.44
CA LEU A 62 -3.32 -12.28 -0.45
C LEU A 62 -3.44 -11.27 0.68
N ILE A 63 -3.24 -11.71 1.92
CA ILE A 63 -3.31 -10.83 3.09
C ILE A 63 -2.04 -11.00 3.93
N SER A 64 -1.24 -9.95 4.06
CA SER A 64 -0.16 -9.94 5.02
C SER A 64 -0.74 -9.67 6.41
N TRP A 65 -0.46 -10.57 7.34
CA TRP A 65 -0.93 -10.48 8.73
C TRP A 65 0.21 -10.23 9.72
N SER A 66 1.41 -9.98 9.19
CA SER A 66 2.63 -9.68 9.93
C SER A 66 3.40 -8.51 9.31
N GLY A 67 4.14 -7.76 10.12
CA GLY A 67 4.92 -6.61 9.70
C GLY A 67 4.02 -5.56 9.08
N THR A 68 4.16 -5.33 7.78
CA THR A 68 3.28 -4.45 7.02
C THR A 68 1.98 -5.19 6.69
N LEU A 69 0.91 -4.87 7.42
CA LEU A 69 -0.43 -5.40 7.14
C LEU A 69 -1.01 -4.82 5.85
N GLY A 70 -1.69 -5.64 5.06
CA GLY A 70 -2.30 -5.21 3.81
C GLY A 70 -3.01 -6.32 3.08
N VAL A 71 -3.83 -5.93 2.11
CA VAL A 71 -4.56 -6.84 1.21
C VAL A 71 -4.13 -6.57 -0.22
N PHE A 72 -3.74 -7.63 -0.92
CA PHE A 72 -3.14 -7.55 -2.23
C PHE A 72 -3.84 -8.51 -3.18
N GLN A 73 -4.02 -8.10 -4.43
CA GLN A 73 -4.39 -9.01 -5.50
C GLN A 73 -3.12 -9.41 -6.23
N TRP A 74 -2.89 -10.71 -6.39
CA TRP A 74 -1.74 -11.20 -7.13
C TRP A 74 -1.98 -11.01 -8.63
N CYS A 75 -1.05 -10.34 -9.31
CA CYS A 75 -1.12 -10.12 -10.77
C CYS A 75 0.07 -10.75 -11.50
N GLY A 76 0.91 -11.53 -10.80
CA GLY A 76 2.07 -12.19 -11.38
C GLY A 76 1.76 -13.59 -11.91
N ARG A 77 2.81 -14.28 -12.36
CA ARG A 77 2.73 -15.69 -12.79
C ARG A 77 2.52 -16.63 -11.60
N SER A 78 2.24 -17.90 -11.90
CA SER A 78 2.15 -18.97 -10.90
C SER A 78 3.37 -18.98 -9.97
N ALA A 79 3.11 -18.80 -8.69
CA ALA A 79 4.12 -18.58 -7.65
C ALA A 79 3.78 -19.36 -6.37
N VAL A 80 4.66 -19.37 -5.38
CA VAL A 80 4.48 -20.07 -4.10
C VAL A 80 4.43 -19.07 -2.94
N LEU A 81 3.52 -19.30 -2.00
CA LEU A 81 3.27 -18.37 -0.91
C LEU A 81 4.18 -18.63 0.29
N ASN A 82 4.91 -17.63 0.74
CA ASN A 82 5.67 -17.71 1.99
C ASN A 82 4.77 -17.52 3.22
N GLN A 83 5.23 -18.02 4.37
CA GLN A 83 4.58 -17.80 5.67
C GLN A 83 4.38 -16.31 5.97
N HIS A 84 3.43 -16.04 6.88
CA HIS A 84 2.98 -14.69 7.28
C HIS A 84 2.12 -13.95 6.26
N ILE A 85 1.74 -14.65 5.20
CA ILE A 85 0.76 -14.21 4.21
C ILE A 85 -0.30 -15.29 4.15
N PHE A 86 -1.56 -14.87 4.14
CA PHE A 86 -2.68 -15.75 3.86
C PHE A 86 -3.06 -15.68 2.39
N LYS A 87 -3.22 -16.84 1.74
CA LYS A 87 -4.04 -16.95 0.53
C LYS A 87 -5.50 -17.07 0.94
N VAL A 88 -6.35 -16.24 0.35
CA VAL A 88 -7.80 -16.24 0.60
C VAL A 88 -8.47 -17.21 -0.35
N VAL A 89 -9.28 -18.12 0.20
CA VAL A 89 -10.13 -19.04 -0.54
C VAL A 89 -11.58 -18.70 -0.21
N PHE A 90 -12.33 -18.26 -1.21
CA PHE A 90 -13.72 -17.81 -1.06
C PHE A 90 -14.67 -19.01 -1.18
N ASP A 91 -14.82 -19.75 -0.08
CA ASP A 91 -15.52 -21.06 -0.02
C ASP A 91 -16.68 -21.10 0.99
N LYS A 92 -16.97 -20.01 1.70
CA LYS A 92 -17.97 -20.02 2.79
C LYS A 92 -19.25 -19.26 2.46
N ILE A 93 -19.12 -18.03 1.97
CA ILE A 93 -20.25 -17.19 1.57
C ILE A 93 -19.90 -16.39 0.32
N ASP A 94 -20.93 -15.96 -0.40
CA ASP A 94 -20.76 -15.09 -1.56
C ASP A 94 -20.32 -13.69 -1.15
N ILE A 95 -19.22 -13.24 -1.72
CA ILE A 95 -18.69 -11.90 -1.50
C ILE A 95 -17.95 -11.40 -2.74
N ASP A 96 -18.17 -10.15 -3.10
CA ASP A 96 -17.41 -9.47 -4.14
C ASP A 96 -15.96 -9.28 -3.70
N LYS A 97 -14.99 -9.62 -4.56
CA LYS A 97 -13.56 -9.60 -4.22
C LYS A 97 -13.03 -8.18 -3.98
N SER A 98 -13.49 -7.20 -4.75
CA SER A 98 -13.09 -5.79 -4.56
C SER A 98 -13.67 -5.25 -3.25
N TYR A 99 -14.94 -5.52 -2.98
CA TYR A 99 -15.56 -5.19 -1.70
C TYR A 99 -14.82 -5.83 -0.52
N PHE A 100 -14.52 -7.12 -0.62
CA PHE A 100 -13.77 -7.88 0.38
C PHE A 100 -12.44 -7.20 0.71
N LYS A 101 -11.68 -6.79 -0.31
CA LYS A 101 -10.40 -6.08 -0.13
C LYS A 101 -10.58 -4.86 0.78
N TYR A 102 -11.53 -3.99 0.46
CA TYR A 102 -11.75 -2.76 1.21
C TYR A 102 -12.21 -3.00 2.66
N VAL A 103 -13.14 -3.93 2.88
CA VAL A 103 -13.63 -4.19 4.24
C VAL A 103 -12.59 -4.86 5.13
N VAL A 104 -11.74 -5.71 4.55
CA VAL A 104 -10.64 -6.36 5.27
C VAL A 104 -9.54 -5.36 5.57
N GLU A 105 -9.13 -4.51 4.62
CA GLU A 105 -8.15 -3.44 4.86
C GLU A 105 -8.60 -2.55 6.02
N LYS A 106 -9.86 -2.12 6.01
CA LYS A 106 -10.44 -1.35 7.12
C LYS A 106 -10.43 -2.13 8.43
N GLY A 107 -10.85 -3.41 8.41
CA GLY A 107 -10.85 -4.26 9.60
C GLY A 107 -9.45 -4.47 10.21
N LEU A 108 -8.42 -4.58 9.36
CA LEU A 108 -7.02 -4.67 9.79
C LEU A 108 -6.53 -3.36 10.41
N GLN A 109 -6.85 -2.21 9.81
CA GLN A 109 -6.52 -0.90 10.38
C GLN A 109 -7.20 -0.68 11.73
N ASP A 110 -8.46 -1.05 11.84
CA ASP A 110 -9.20 -0.94 13.10
C ASP A 110 -8.59 -1.87 14.17
N ALA A 111 -8.23 -3.11 13.81
CA ALA A 111 -7.55 -4.03 14.72
C ALA A 111 -6.24 -3.44 15.28
N VAL A 112 -5.40 -2.85 14.43
CA VAL A 112 -4.15 -2.20 14.84
C VAL A 112 -4.39 -1.04 15.80
N LYS A 113 -5.40 -0.21 15.53
CA LYS A 113 -5.74 0.93 16.40
C LYS A 113 -6.21 0.50 17.79
N HIS A 114 -6.96 -0.59 17.91
CA HIS A 114 -7.50 -1.04 19.20
C HIS A 114 -6.46 -1.77 20.06
N THR A 115 -5.36 -2.24 19.47
CA THR A 115 -4.23 -2.84 20.19
C THR A 115 -3.25 -1.74 20.63
N HIS A 116 -3.69 -0.91 21.58
CA HIS A 116 -3.02 0.34 22.04
C HIS A 116 -1.77 0.14 22.93
N GLY A 117 -0.93 -0.84 22.63
CA GLY A 117 0.27 -1.05 23.45
C GLY A 117 1.15 -2.17 22.93
N SER A 118 2.38 -1.80 22.56
CA SER A 118 3.53 -2.67 22.27
C SER A 118 3.39 -3.63 21.07
N THR A 119 4.25 -3.43 20.07
CA THR A 119 4.88 -4.54 19.32
C THR A 119 3.95 -5.53 18.59
N MET A 120 2.69 -5.18 18.29
CA MET A 120 1.78 -6.04 17.50
C MET A 120 2.14 -6.00 16.01
N LYS A 121 3.32 -6.56 15.67
CA LYS A 121 3.75 -6.83 14.30
C LYS A 121 3.16 -8.15 13.76
N HIS A 122 2.32 -8.86 14.51
CA HIS A 122 1.82 -10.19 14.14
C HIS A 122 0.41 -10.42 14.68
N LEU A 123 -0.58 -10.63 13.80
CA LEU A 123 -1.94 -11.03 14.20
C LEU A 123 -2.02 -12.54 14.34
N THR A 124 -2.43 -13.06 15.50
CA THR A 124 -2.67 -14.51 15.62
C THR A 124 -3.83 -14.93 14.69
N LYS A 125 -3.77 -16.15 14.16
CA LYS A 125 -4.82 -16.71 13.29
C LYS A 125 -6.21 -16.63 13.94
N LYS A 126 -6.31 -16.98 15.22
CA LYS A 126 -7.56 -16.89 15.99
C LYS A 126 -8.09 -15.46 16.08
N TYR A 127 -7.20 -14.48 16.31
CA TYR A 127 -7.62 -13.08 16.35
C TYR A 127 -8.09 -12.63 14.97
N PHE A 128 -7.30 -12.91 13.93
CA PHE A 128 -7.63 -12.58 12.54
C PHE A 128 -9.01 -13.12 12.12
N ASP A 129 -9.28 -14.39 12.40
CA ASP A 129 -10.57 -15.02 12.07
C ASP A 129 -11.76 -14.37 12.81
N ASN A 130 -11.53 -13.72 13.95
CA ASN A 130 -12.55 -13.03 14.74
C ASN A 130 -12.70 -11.54 14.40
N ILE A 131 -11.89 -10.98 13.49
CA ILE A 131 -12.05 -9.59 13.04
C ILE A 131 -13.45 -9.43 12.43
N MET A 132 -14.18 -8.43 12.92
CA MET A 132 -15.55 -8.13 12.49
C MET A 132 -15.56 -7.17 11.30
N VAL A 133 -16.01 -7.65 10.15
CA VAL A 133 -16.16 -6.85 8.92
C VAL A 133 -17.62 -6.61 8.59
N SER A 134 -17.88 -5.52 7.88
CA SER A 134 -19.23 -5.22 7.38
C SER A 134 -19.59 -6.19 6.25
N TYR A 135 -20.84 -6.64 6.24
CA TYR A 135 -21.40 -7.50 5.20
C TYR A 135 -22.78 -6.99 4.81
N THR A 136 -23.03 -6.98 3.50
CA THR A 136 -24.28 -6.54 2.88
C THR A 136 -24.60 -7.45 1.68
N ASN A 137 -25.73 -7.24 1.01
CA ASN A 137 -26.07 -8.00 -0.19
C ASN A 137 -25.11 -7.69 -1.35
N LEU A 138 -24.95 -8.63 -2.30
CA LEU A 138 -23.99 -8.52 -3.40
C LEU A 138 -24.14 -7.24 -4.24
N ARG A 139 -25.37 -6.78 -4.49
CA ARG A 139 -25.62 -5.55 -5.27
C ARG A 139 -25.02 -4.33 -4.58
N GLU A 140 -25.24 -4.21 -3.27
CA GLU A 140 -24.65 -3.14 -2.48
C GLU A 140 -23.13 -3.29 -2.35
N GLN A 141 -22.61 -4.51 -2.24
CA GLN A 141 -21.17 -4.75 -2.24
C GLN A 141 -20.52 -4.23 -3.52
N GLN A 142 -21.07 -4.58 -4.69
CA GLN A 142 -20.59 -4.14 -6.00
C GLN A 142 -20.67 -2.63 -6.17
N ARG A 143 -21.76 -2.00 -5.71
CA ARG A 143 -21.92 -0.54 -5.74
C ARG A 143 -20.82 0.15 -4.93
N ILE A 144 -20.64 -0.27 -3.68
CA ILE A 144 -19.61 0.28 -2.78
C ILE A 144 -18.21 0.04 -3.36
N ALA A 145 -17.93 -1.17 -3.83
CA ALA A 145 -16.65 -1.51 -4.43
C ALA A 145 -16.35 -0.63 -5.65
N SER A 146 -17.33 -0.42 -6.54
CA SER A 146 -17.17 0.42 -7.73
C SER A 146 -16.86 1.87 -7.37
N GLU A 147 -17.54 2.43 -6.36
CA GLU A 147 -17.28 3.79 -5.86
C GLU A 147 -15.87 3.90 -5.27
N LEU A 148 -15.45 2.94 -4.44
CA LEU A 148 -14.12 2.92 -3.84
C LEU A 148 -13.01 2.67 -4.85
N ASP A 149 -13.25 1.82 -5.86
CA ASP A 149 -12.32 1.55 -6.96
C ASP A 149 -12.11 2.82 -7.79
N LEU A 150 -13.17 3.58 -8.07
CA LEU A 150 -13.07 4.87 -8.75
C LEU A 150 -12.23 5.87 -7.94
N LEU A 151 -12.52 6.00 -6.66
CA LEU A 151 -11.75 6.89 -5.76
C LEU A 151 -10.28 6.47 -5.68
N SER A 152 -10.01 5.17 -5.55
CA SER A 152 -8.65 4.63 -5.49
C SER A 152 -7.87 4.92 -6.78
N LYS A 153 -8.50 4.75 -7.96
CA LYS A 153 -7.90 5.10 -9.25
C LYS A 153 -7.58 6.59 -9.36
N LEU A 154 -8.48 7.46 -8.88
CA LEU A 154 -8.24 8.90 -8.87
C LEU A 154 -7.07 9.28 -7.96
N ILE A 155 -6.99 8.71 -6.77
CA ILE A 155 -5.88 8.96 -5.84
C ILE A 155 -4.55 8.53 -6.46
N LEU A 156 -4.48 7.34 -7.06
CA LEU A 156 -3.28 6.84 -7.72
C LEU A 156 -2.81 7.78 -8.85
N ARG A 157 -3.72 8.21 -9.74
CA ARG A 157 -3.39 9.17 -10.81
C ARG A 157 -2.86 10.49 -10.28
N ARG A 158 -3.39 10.98 -9.15
CA ARG A 158 -2.90 12.22 -8.52
C ARG A 158 -1.51 12.04 -7.94
N GLN A 159 -1.21 10.88 -7.35
CA GLN A 159 0.13 10.56 -6.86
C GLN A 159 1.14 10.48 -8.00
N GLU A 160 0.79 9.83 -9.11
CA GLU A 160 1.63 9.78 -10.32
C GLU A 160 1.92 11.19 -10.87
N GLN A 161 0.89 12.05 -10.97
CA GLN A 161 1.05 13.44 -11.39
C GLN A 161 1.96 14.26 -10.47
N LEU A 162 1.89 14.04 -9.15
CA LEU A 162 2.78 14.70 -8.19
C LEU A 162 4.23 14.26 -8.38
N GLU A 163 4.46 12.98 -8.65
CA GLU A 163 5.79 12.43 -8.89
C GLU A 163 6.39 12.95 -10.21
N GLU A 164 5.60 13.01 -11.28
CA GLU A 164 6.00 13.62 -12.54
C GLU A 164 6.31 15.12 -12.40
N LEU A 165 5.49 15.86 -11.63
CA LEU A 165 5.73 17.27 -11.37
C LEU A 165 7.05 17.48 -10.60
N ASN A 166 7.32 16.65 -9.59
CA ASN A 166 8.58 16.70 -8.86
C ASN A 166 9.79 16.44 -9.77
N LEU A 167 9.68 15.47 -10.69
CA LEU A 167 10.73 15.21 -11.67
C LEU A 167 10.91 16.37 -12.65
N LEU A 168 9.83 16.99 -13.10
CA LEU A 168 9.88 18.16 -13.98
C LEU A 168 10.54 19.35 -13.28
N VAL A 169 10.17 19.64 -12.04
CA VAL A 169 10.80 20.69 -11.23
C VAL A 169 12.30 20.45 -11.11
N LYS A 170 12.71 19.22 -10.78
CA LYS A 170 14.13 18.83 -10.71
C LYS A 170 14.85 19.02 -12.05
N SER A 171 14.21 18.65 -13.16
CA SER A 171 14.78 18.81 -14.50
C SER A 171 14.94 20.28 -14.89
N ARG A 172 13.93 21.11 -14.63
CA ARG A 172 13.98 22.56 -14.92
C ARG A 172 15.00 23.27 -14.06
N PHE A 173 15.12 22.87 -12.80
CA PHE A 173 16.17 23.37 -11.92
C PHE A 173 17.57 23.09 -12.48
N ASN A 174 17.85 21.84 -12.86
CA ASN A 174 19.13 21.47 -13.46
C ASN A 174 19.41 22.21 -14.77
N GLU A 175 18.39 22.47 -15.60
CA GLU A 175 18.52 23.26 -16.83
C GLU A 175 18.88 24.72 -16.54
N MET A 176 18.22 25.35 -15.57
CA MET A 176 18.40 26.77 -15.24
C MET A 176 19.72 27.06 -14.50
N PHE A 177 20.16 26.14 -13.64
CA PHE A 177 21.29 26.37 -12.72
C PHE A 177 22.50 25.45 -12.95
N GLY A 178 22.43 24.55 -13.95
CA GLY A 178 23.47 23.56 -14.27
C GLY A 178 23.56 22.40 -13.27
N GLU A 179 24.54 21.50 -13.46
CA GLU A 179 24.89 20.45 -12.49
C GLU A 179 25.61 21.04 -11.25
N ASN A 180 24.98 21.99 -10.57
CA ASN A 180 25.53 22.53 -9.33
C ASN A 180 25.33 21.52 -8.19
N LYS A 181 26.40 20.83 -7.78
CA LYS A 181 26.49 19.92 -6.62
C LYS A 181 26.16 20.57 -5.27
N ILE A 182 25.74 21.84 -5.25
CA ILE A 182 25.45 22.61 -4.03
C ILE A 182 24.11 22.19 -3.41
N PHE A 183 23.19 21.61 -4.21
CA PHE A 183 21.87 21.21 -3.73
C PHE A 183 21.71 19.69 -3.75
N GLU A 184 22.08 19.03 -2.65
CA GLU A 184 21.90 17.56 -2.49
C GLU A 184 20.41 17.15 -2.35
N SER A 185 19.51 18.09 -2.03
CA SER A 185 18.05 17.91 -1.98
C SER A 185 17.32 19.20 -2.36
N ILE A 186 16.10 19.09 -2.93
CA ILE A 186 15.18 20.23 -3.14
C ILE A 186 14.82 20.90 -1.81
N ASP A 187 14.80 20.14 -0.71
CA ASP A 187 14.57 20.68 0.64
C ASP A 187 15.66 21.68 1.08
N ASN A 188 16.84 21.62 0.46
CA ASN A 188 17.95 22.54 0.74
C ASN A 188 17.97 23.76 -0.18
N LEU A 189 17.12 23.78 -1.22
CA LEU A 189 17.10 24.82 -2.24
C LEU A 189 16.16 25.96 -1.88
N PHE A 190 15.07 25.63 -1.20
CA PHE A 190 14.19 26.59 -0.58
C PHE A 190 14.22 26.32 0.91
N ASP A 191 14.68 27.28 1.71
CA ASP A 191 14.01 27.49 2.98
C ASP A 191 12.56 27.75 2.59
N ILE A 192 11.72 26.72 2.62
CA ILE A 192 10.28 26.92 2.68
C ILE A 192 10.09 27.62 4.02
N ILE A 193 10.25 28.93 4.02
CA ILE A 193 9.63 29.81 4.98
C ILE A 193 8.16 29.59 4.68
N ASP A 194 7.58 28.56 5.31
CA ASP A 194 6.14 28.46 5.48
C ASP A 194 5.80 29.71 6.28
N GLY A 195 5.55 30.80 5.54
CA GLY A 195 5.24 32.07 6.13
C GLY A 195 4.01 31.82 6.96
N ASP A 196 4.18 31.85 8.29
CA ASP A 196 3.09 31.88 9.25
C ASP A 196 1.99 32.74 8.65
N ARG A 197 0.83 32.12 8.38
CA ARG A 197 -0.30 32.64 7.61
C ARG A 197 -0.93 33.87 8.30
N GLY A 198 -0.16 34.93 8.48
CA GLY A 198 -0.59 36.13 9.16
C GLY A 198 0.48 37.16 9.52
N LYS A 199 1.78 36.84 9.62
CA LYS A 199 2.76 37.80 10.19
C LYS A 199 3.88 38.30 9.29
N ASN A 200 4.38 37.50 8.34
CA ASN A 200 5.56 37.85 7.52
C ASN A 200 5.23 38.09 6.03
N TYR A 201 3.97 38.30 5.67
CA TYR A 201 3.65 38.78 4.32
C TYR A 201 3.92 40.27 4.23
N PRO A 202 4.58 40.75 3.15
CA PRO A 202 4.77 42.17 2.91
C PRO A 202 3.41 42.87 2.93
N LYS A 203 3.30 43.95 3.70
CA LYS A 203 2.08 44.76 3.67
C LYS A 203 2.06 45.61 2.39
N SER A 204 0.88 46.06 1.98
CA SER A 204 0.70 46.92 0.79
C SER A 204 1.66 48.10 0.77
N ASP A 205 2.00 48.59 1.95
CA ASP A 205 2.77 49.81 2.21
C ASP A 205 4.29 49.58 2.01
N GLU A 206 4.73 48.31 2.00
CA GLU A 206 6.12 47.90 1.77
C GLU A 206 6.41 47.58 0.29
N LEU A 207 5.37 47.48 -0.55
CA LEU A 207 5.48 47.19 -1.98
C LEU A 207 5.61 48.46 -2.85
N PHE A 208 5.44 49.64 -2.25
CA PHE A 208 5.56 50.93 -2.92
C PHE A 208 6.53 51.84 -2.15
N SER A 209 7.83 51.56 -2.20
CA SER A 209 8.84 52.58 -1.87
C SER A 209 9.15 53.43 -3.10
N GLU A 210 9.18 54.75 -2.89
CA GLU A 210 9.34 55.82 -3.89
C GLU A 210 10.73 55.90 -4.56
N GLU A 211 11.37 54.77 -4.88
CA GLU A 211 12.72 54.77 -5.48
C GLU A 211 12.73 54.64 -7.02
N TYR A 212 11.59 54.75 -7.68
CA TYR A 212 11.50 54.83 -9.15
C TYR A 212 10.99 56.18 -9.67
N SER A 213 11.38 57.28 -9.02
CA SER A 213 11.20 58.63 -9.58
C SER A 213 12.52 59.40 -9.50
N GLY A 214 13.39 59.14 -10.48
CA GLY A 214 14.64 59.86 -10.69
C GLY A 214 15.16 59.65 -12.11
N LEU A 215 14.54 60.34 -13.06
CA LEU A 215 15.25 60.92 -14.20
C LEU A 215 16.07 62.12 -13.70
#